data_AF-A0A0D2LZB5-F1
#
_entry.id   AF-A0A0D2LZB5-F1
#
_cell.length_a   1.000
_cell.length_b   1.000
_cell.length_c   1.000
_cell.angle_alpha   90.00
_cell.angle_beta   90.00
_cell.angle_gamma   90.00
#
_symmetry.space_group_name_H-M   'P 1'
#
loop_
_entity.id
_entity.type
_entity.pdbx_description
1 polymer ?
#
loop_
_entity_poly.entity_id
_entity_poly.type
_entity_poly.pdbx_seq_one_letter_code
_entity_poly.pdbx_strand_id
1 'polypeptide(L)'
;WDEHVYDRNAWQLPRKPYDPAQGRNFEPGPVSGVTKLPDDLEGSPEPFVPLDSVGGCTTLVRADVHREGALFAPYYLIGASWEGDGYDGVETEGLCYAARHLGRTCWLATKLVTYHASYWAS
;
A
#
# COMPACT_ATOMS: atom_id res chain seq x y z
N TRP A 1 11.77 -8.31 -18.18
CA TRP A 1 11.06 -7.03 -18.19
C TRP A 1 9.89 -7.22 -17.27
N ASP A 2 9.87 -6.56 -16.12
CA ASP A 2 8.66 -6.61 -15.29
C ASP A 2 7.70 -5.59 -15.91
N GLU A 3 6.60 -6.07 -16.46
CA GLU A 3 5.60 -5.31 -17.25
C GLU A 3 4.73 -4.39 -16.37
N HIS A 4 5.16 -4.09 -15.15
CA HIS A 4 4.36 -3.38 -14.16
C HIS A 4 4.58 -1.87 -14.27
N VAL A 5 3.51 -1.17 -14.64
CA VAL A 5 3.52 0.29 -14.85
C VAL A 5 3.40 1.06 -13.54
N TYR A 6 2.79 0.45 -12.52
CA TYR A 6 2.48 1.10 -11.24
C TYR A 6 3.13 0.42 -10.03
N ASP A 7 3.27 1.19 -8.94
CA ASP A 7 3.79 0.75 -7.65
C ASP A 7 2.90 -0.36 -7.05
N ARG A 8 3.49 -1.51 -6.76
CA ARG A 8 2.79 -2.71 -6.27
C ARG A 8 2.51 -2.68 -4.77
N ASN A 9 3.01 -1.65 -4.07
CA ASN A 9 2.67 -1.37 -2.68
C ASN A 9 1.36 -0.57 -2.57
N ALA A 10 0.78 -0.10 -3.67
CA ALA A 10 -0.55 0.47 -3.70
C ALA A 10 -1.59 -0.60 -4.06
N TRP A 11 -2.69 -0.72 -3.30
CA TRP A 11 -3.76 -1.68 -3.60
C TRP A 11 -5.09 -1.38 -2.89
N GLN A 12 -6.15 -2.04 -3.36
CA GLN A 12 -7.39 -2.27 -2.62
C GLN A 12 -7.46 -3.74 -2.15
N LEU A 13 -7.95 -3.96 -0.94
CA LEU A 13 -8.14 -5.28 -0.31
C LEU A 13 -8.87 -6.28 -1.23
N PRO A 14 -8.71 -7.60 -0.99
CA PRO A 14 -8.02 -8.24 0.15
C PRO A 14 -6.52 -8.44 -0.08
N ARG A 15 -5.74 -8.56 1.01
CA ARG A 15 -4.36 -9.09 1.03
C ARG A 15 -4.37 -10.56 1.46
N LYS A 16 -3.27 -11.28 1.20
CA LYS A 16 -3.11 -12.66 1.68
C LYS A 16 -3.38 -12.71 3.20
N PRO A 17 -4.32 -13.55 3.66
CA PRO A 17 -4.53 -13.70 5.10
C PRO A 17 -3.29 -14.32 5.73
N TYR A 18 -2.99 -13.92 6.97
CA TYR A 18 -1.89 -14.51 7.72
C TYR A 18 -2.07 -16.03 7.85
N ASP A 19 -1.02 -16.77 7.52
CA ASP A 19 -0.94 -18.22 7.68
C ASP A 19 0.08 -18.59 8.77
N PRO A 20 -0.36 -18.95 9.98
CA PRO A 20 0.52 -19.34 11.07
C PRO A 20 1.44 -20.53 10.72
N ALA A 21 1.04 -21.40 9.78
CA ALA A 21 1.85 -22.54 9.37
C ALA A 21 3.11 -22.12 8.61
N GLN A 22 3.09 -20.96 7.95
CA GLN A 22 4.24 -20.40 7.26
C GLN A 22 5.18 -19.66 8.23
N GLY A 23 4.66 -19.18 9.35
CA GLY A 23 5.43 -18.50 10.39
C GLY A 23 6.26 -17.34 9.82
N ARG A 24 7.59 -17.41 9.93
CA ARG A 24 8.52 -16.40 9.41
C ARG A 24 8.68 -16.41 7.89
N ASN A 25 8.21 -17.45 7.21
CA ASN A 25 8.24 -17.55 5.75
C ASN A 25 6.98 -16.99 5.10
N PHE A 26 6.03 -16.47 5.89
CA PHE A 26 4.86 -15.80 5.36
C PHE A 26 5.29 -14.50 4.69
N GLU A 27 5.02 -14.38 3.39
CA GLU A 27 5.19 -13.15 2.65
C GLU A 27 3.83 -12.51 2.40
N PRO A 28 3.57 -11.32 2.98
CA PRO A 28 2.34 -10.60 2.69
C PRO A 28 2.34 -10.21 1.21
N GLY A 29 1.15 -10.20 0.61
CA GLY A 29 1.04 -10.04 -0.83
C GLY A 29 -0.39 -9.92 -1.30
N PRO A 30 -0.60 -9.60 -2.59
CA PRO A 30 -1.93 -9.63 -3.20
C PRO A 30 -2.48 -11.06 -3.21
N VAL A 31 -3.81 -11.17 -3.09
CA VAL A 31 -4.59 -12.35 -3.44
C VAL A 31 -4.82 -12.31 -4.95
N SER A 32 -4.20 -13.26 -5.66
CA SER A 32 -4.26 -13.34 -7.12
C SER A 32 -5.70 -13.32 -7.64
N GLY A 33 -5.98 -12.43 -8.60
CA GLY A 33 -7.30 -12.25 -9.21
C GLY A 33 -8.35 -11.58 -8.34
N VAL A 34 -8.00 -11.13 -7.12
CA VAL A 34 -8.95 -10.50 -6.19
C VAL A 34 -8.48 -9.11 -5.74
N THR A 35 -7.21 -8.98 -5.34
CA THR A 35 -6.62 -7.68 -5.02
C THR A 35 -6.62 -6.79 -6.26
N LYS A 36 -7.13 -5.57 -6.13
CA LYS A 36 -7.04 -4.58 -7.22
C LYS A 36 -5.80 -3.73 -7.02
N LEU A 37 -4.99 -3.69 -8.06
CA LEU A 37 -3.76 -2.90 -8.13
C LEU A 37 -4.04 -1.67 -9.00
N PRO A 38 -3.17 -0.65 -9.00
CA PRO A 38 -3.44 0.56 -9.77
C PRO A 38 -3.61 0.28 -11.27
N ASP A 39 -2.93 -0.74 -11.81
CA ASP A 39 -3.12 -1.22 -13.19
C ASP A 39 -4.60 -1.59 -13.46
N ASP A 40 -5.28 -2.23 -12.51
CA ASP A 40 -6.68 -2.63 -12.62
C ASP A 40 -7.67 -1.46 -12.45
N LEU A 41 -7.18 -0.34 -11.93
CA LEU A 41 -7.95 0.88 -11.64
C LEU A 41 -7.72 1.96 -12.71
N GLU A 42 -6.79 1.73 -13.63
CA GLU A 42 -6.52 2.59 -14.77
C GLU A 42 -7.77 2.72 -15.64
N GLY A 43 -8.02 3.93 -16.16
CA GLY A 43 -9.21 4.19 -16.98
C GLY A 43 -10.52 4.32 -16.20
N SER A 44 -10.52 4.16 -14.87
CA SER A 44 -11.69 4.45 -14.02
C SER A 44 -12.33 5.79 -14.37
N PRO A 45 -13.66 5.90 -14.49
CA PRO A 45 -14.34 7.18 -14.74
C PRO A 45 -14.17 8.15 -13.56
N GLU A 46 -13.96 7.62 -12.35
CA GLU A 46 -13.76 8.40 -11.15
C GLU A 46 -12.32 8.92 -11.06
N PRO A 47 -12.10 10.23 -10.84
CA PRO A 47 -10.77 10.82 -10.75
C PRO A 47 -9.99 10.38 -9.51
N PHE A 48 -10.70 9.93 -8.46
CA PHE A 48 -10.13 9.41 -7.22
C PHE A 48 -10.82 8.12 -6.82
N VAL A 49 -10.04 7.08 -6.55
CA VAL A 49 -10.55 5.81 -6.01
C VAL A 49 -9.87 5.52 -4.68
N PRO A 50 -10.59 5.00 -3.67
CA PRO A 50 -10.00 4.76 -2.36
C PRO A 50 -8.94 3.66 -2.43
N LEU A 51 -7.92 3.72 -1.59
CA LEU A 51 -6.91 2.66 -1.46
C LEU A 51 -6.79 2.21 0.00
N ASP A 52 -6.42 0.95 0.17
CA ASP A 52 -6.12 0.37 1.49
C ASP A 52 -4.62 0.41 1.80
N SER A 53 -3.79 0.65 0.79
CA SER A 53 -2.33 0.81 0.88
C SER A 53 -1.82 1.71 -0.23
N VAL A 54 -0.68 2.37 -0.02
CA VAL A 54 -0.02 3.24 -0.99
C VAL A 54 1.45 2.90 -1.11
N GLY A 55 2.00 3.21 -2.28
CA GLY A 55 3.44 3.18 -2.50
C GLY A 55 4.17 4.47 -2.11
N GLY A 56 5.49 4.46 -2.30
CA GLY A 56 6.37 5.57 -1.93
C GLY A 56 6.78 6.48 -3.08
N CYS A 57 6.61 6.05 -4.33
CA CYS A 57 7.14 6.78 -5.50
C CYS A 57 6.55 8.19 -5.65
N THR A 58 5.21 8.30 -5.62
CA THR A 58 4.49 9.56 -5.76
C THR A 58 3.29 9.57 -4.82
N THR A 59 3.49 9.98 -3.58
CA THR A 59 2.43 10.08 -2.56
C THR A 59 2.42 11.45 -1.91
N LEU A 60 1.28 12.14 -1.97
CA LEU A 60 1.08 13.42 -1.30
C LEU A 60 0.28 13.21 -0.01
N VAL A 61 0.86 13.61 1.12
CA VAL A 61 0.23 13.53 2.44
C VAL A 61 0.06 14.93 3.01
N ARG A 62 -1.15 15.24 3.49
CA ARG A 62 -1.42 16.51 4.18
C ARG A 62 -0.65 16.53 5.50
N ALA A 63 0.05 17.62 5.79
CA ALA A 63 1.02 17.66 6.89
C ALA A 63 0.41 17.39 8.28
N ASP A 64 -0.85 17.72 8.50
CA ASP A 64 -1.57 17.40 9.73
C ASP A 64 -1.79 15.90 9.94
N VAL A 65 -1.95 15.11 8.87
CA VAL A 65 -2.06 13.64 8.96
C VAL A 65 -0.79 13.03 9.57
N HIS A 66 0.39 13.53 9.18
CA HIS A 66 1.64 13.13 9.82
C HIS A 66 1.76 13.63 11.26
N ARG A 67 1.30 14.86 11.57
CA ARG A 67 1.31 15.39 12.95
C ARG A 67 0.38 14.62 13.88
N GLU A 68 -0.71 14.07 13.35
CA GLU A 68 -1.66 13.20 14.06
C GLU A 68 -1.07 11.78 14.29
N GLY A 69 0.05 11.43 13.65
CA GLY A 69 0.80 10.21 13.93
C GLY A 69 0.75 9.15 12.84
N ALA A 70 0.11 9.39 11.69
CA ALA A 70 0.21 8.48 10.55
C ALA A 70 1.60 8.63 9.91
N LEU A 71 2.48 7.66 10.13
CA LEU A 71 3.85 7.64 9.64
C LEU A 71 4.08 6.37 8.80
N PHE A 72 5.22 6.30 8.11
CA PHE A 72 5.67 5.03 7.54
C PHE A 72 6.01 4.07 8.67
N ALA A 73 5.43 2.87 8.61
CA ALA A 73 5.54 1.89 9.69
C ALA A 73 6.97 1.31 9.72
N PRO A 74 7.70 1.40 10.84
CA PRO A 74 9.06 0.86 10.93
C PRO A 74 9.08 -0.67 11.12
N TYR A 75 7.91 -1.29 11.31
CA TYR A 75 7.69 -2.73 11.47
C TYR A 75 6.35 -3.09 10.80
N TYR A 76 6.06 -4.39 10.69
CA TYR A 76 4.76 -4.84 10.18
C TYR A 76 3.63 -4.41 11.12
N LEU A 77 2.86 -3.41 10.72
CA LEU A 77 1.84 -2.80 11.57
C LEU A 77 0.54 -3.62 11.66
N ILE A 78 0.16 -4.27 10.56
CA ILE A 78 -1.12 -4.97 10.47
C ILE A 78 -1.02 -6.31 11.21
N GLY A 79 -1.91 -6.50 12.18
CA GLY A 79 -1.91 -7.68 13.04
C GLY A 79 -0.89 -7.63 14.18
N ALA A 80 -0.20 -6.50 14.36
CA ALA A 80 0.74 -6.33 15.46
C ALA A 80 0.04 -6.41 16.82
N SER A 81 0.75 -6.95 17.79
CA SER A 81 0.29 -7.05 19.19
C SER A 81 1.24 -6.27 20.11
N TRP A 82 0.91 -6.22 21.40
CA TRP A 82 1.81 -5.64 22.40
C TRP A 82 3.14 -6.39 22.53
N GLU A 83 3.15 -7.69 22.19
CA GLU A 83 4.30 -8.59 22.41
C GLU A 83 5.15 -8.78 21.15
N GLY A 84 4.72 -8.26 19.99
CA GLY A 84 5.48 -8.42 18.76
C GLY A 84 4.83 -7.81 17.52
N ASP A 85 5.61 -7.81 16.45
CA ASP A 85 5.25 -7.29 15.13
C ASP A 85 4.07 -8.04 14.51
N GLY A 86 3.41 -7.37 13.57
CA GLY A 86 2.38 -7.94 12.72
C GLY A 86 2.94 -8.75 11.56
N TYR A 87 2.12 -8.90 10.53
CA TYR A 87 2.43 -9.73 9.36
C TYR A 87 2.36 -8.98 8.03
N ASP A 88 1.88 -7.72 8.01
CA ASP A 88 1.72 -6.90 6.80
C ASP A 88 1.81 -5.40 7.13
N GLY A 89 1.89 -4.54 6.12
CA GLY A 89 1.83 -3.09 6.28
C GLY A 89 3.11 -2.48 6.84
N VAL A 90 4.26 -2.82 6.25
CA VAL A 90 5.55 -2.20 6.58
C VAL A 90 5.80 -0.97 5.69
N GLU A 91 6.54 0.00 6.20
CA GLU A 91 6.88 1.26 5.54
C GLU A 91 5.63 2.02 5.02
N THR A 92 5.53 2.17 3.69
CA THR A 92 4.46 2.89 3.00
C THR A 92 3.14 2.14 3.04
N GLU A 93 3.19 0.81 3.11
CA GLU A 93 2.00 -0.03 3.10
C GLU A 93 1.16 0.14 4.37
N GLY A 94 1.83 0.39 5.49
CA GLY A 94 1.18 0.66 6.78
C GLY A 94 0.54 2.05 6.89
N LEU A 95 0.86 2.98 5.98
CA LEU A 95 0.43 4.38 6.10
C LEU A 95 -1.09 4.51 6.07
N CYS A 96 -1.74 3.86 5.12
CA CYS A 96 -3.20 3.94 4.97
C CYS A 96 -3.92 3.23 6.11
N TYR A 97 -3.36 2.13 6.61
CA TYR A 97 -3.87 1.45 7.78
C TYR A 97 -3.82 2.36 9.03
N ALA A 98 -2.69 3.03 9.27
CA ALA A 98 -2.56 4.00 10.37
C ALA A 98 -3.51 5.19 10.19
N ALA A 99 -3.53 5.80 9.00
CA ALA A 99 -4.35 6.96 8.68
C ALA A 99 -5.85 6.69 8.85
N ARG A 100 -6.31 5.46 8.57
CA ARG A 100 -7.71 5.06 8.75
C ARG A 100 -8.18 5.15 10.20
N HIS A 101 -7.30 4.83 11.16
CA HIS A 101 -7.61 4.97 12.59
C HIS A 101 -7.71 6.44 13.04
N LEU A 102 -7.14 7.36 12.26
CA LEU A 102 -7.25 8.81 12.44
C LEU A 102 -8.44 9.42 11.66
N GLY A 103 -9.30 8.60 11.05
CA GLY A 103 -10.43 9.05 10.25
C GLY A 103 -10.03 9.64 8.89
N ARG A 104 -8.89 9.21 8.35
CA ARG A 104 -8.40 9.61 7.01
C ARG A 104 -8.53 8.46 6.03
N THR A 105 -8.61 8.77 4.75
CA THR A 105 -8.69 7.79 3.66
C THR A 105 -7.59 8.06 2.64
N CYS A 106 -6.93 7.01 2.18
CA CYS A 106 -5.99 7.08 1.06
C CYS A 106 -6.73 7.00 -0.27
N TRP A 107 -6.19 7.67 -1.29
CA TRP A 107 -6.81 7.74 -2.61
C TRP A 107 -5.75 7.58 -3.70
N LEU A 108 -6.11 6.87 -4.77
CA LEU A 108 -5.39 6.88 -6.04
C LEU A 108 -5.97 7.97 -6.93
N ALA A 109 -5.14 8.87 -7.43
CA ALA A 109 -5.50 9.82 -8.47
C ALA A 109 -5.40 9.14 -9.84
N THR A 110 -6.52 8.61 -10.35
CA THR A 110 -6.54 7.72 -11.54
C THR A 110 -6.19 8.41 -12.85
N LYS A 111 -6.18 9.75 -12.86
CA LYS A 111 -5.88 10.59 -14.04
C LYS A 111 -4.49 11.21 -13.99
N LEU A 112 -3.71 10.93 -12.94
CA LEU A 112 -2.35 11.45 -12.78
C LEU A 112 -1.36 10.30 -12.86
N VAL A 113 -0.59 10.24 -13.95
CA VAL A 113 0.44 9.23 -14.16
C VAL A 113 1.81 9.88 -13.95
N THR A 114 2.65 9.24 -13.14
CA THR A 114 4.05 9.63 -12.95
C THR A 114 4.97 8.51 -13.41
N TYR A 115 6.03 8.86 -14.11
CA TYR A 115 7.03 7.90 -14.59
C TYR A 115 8.23 7.88 -13.66
N HIS A 116 8.57 6.70 -13.16
CA HIS A 116 9.80 6.48 -12.41
C HIS A 116 10.95 6.19 -13.39
N ALA A 117 12.10 6.83 -13.18
CA ALA A 117 13.30 6.53 -13.96
C ALA A 117 13.79 5.11 -13.59
N SER A 118 13.65 4.15 -14.49
CA SER A 118 14.29 2.84 -14.33
C SER A 118 15.73 2.92 -14.83
N TYR A 119 16.69 2.74 -13.92
CA TYR A 119 18.10 2.71 -14.28
C TYR A 119 18.51 1.29 -14.65
N TRP A 120 18.35 0.96 -15.92
CA TRP A 120 19.19 -0.01 -16.62
C TRP A 120 19.48 0.57 -18.01
N ALA A 121 20.64 1.21 -18.13
CA ALA A 121 21.23 1.57 -19.42
C ALA A 121 22.39 0.60 -19.68
N SER A 122 22.10 -0.48 -20.41
CA SER A 122 23.02 -1.20 -21.31
C SER A 122 22.27 -2.28 -22.06
#